data_AF-A0A8H7QLQ1-F1
#
_entry.id   AF-A0A8H7QLQ1-F1
#
_cell.length_a   1.000
_cell.length_b   1.000
_cell.length_c   1.000
_cell.angle_alpha   90.00
_cell.angle_beta   90.00
_cell.angle_gamma   90.00
#
_symmetry.space_group_name_H-M   'P 1'
#
loop_
_entity.id
_entity.type
_entity.pdbx_description
1 polymer ?
#
loop_
_entity_poly.entity_id
_entity_poly.type
_entity_poly.pdbx_seq_one_letter_code
_entity_poly.pdbx_strand_id
1 'polypeptide(L)'
;MFPGNEDLNTFVTEVNSPTLQAFASNRVEQIAQWTIDQSCNTDAEIFNLWHKRFVKSLAIFRPETQIKKQTMSKIWTIIATLKTKMVSMGAFWIAFFFF
;
A
#
# COMPACT_ATOMS: atom_id res chain seq x y z
N MET A 1 -12.72 8.43 -1.67
CA MET A 1 -11.28 8.74 -1.65
C MET A 1 -10.51 7.46 -1.32
N PHE A 2 -9.36 7.19 -1.93
CA PHE A 2 -8.62 5.95 -1.64
C PHE A 2 -7.95 6.04 -0.25
N PRO A 3 -8.08 5.01 0.61
CA PRO A 3 -7.49 5.03 1.95
C PRO A 3 -5.94 5.11 1.90
N GLY A 4 -5.35 5.90 2.79
CA GLY A 4 -3.90 6.12 2.82
C GLY A 4 -3.33 7.01 1.71
N ASN A 5 -4.19 7.63 0.90
CA ASN A 5 -3.76 8.60 -0.12
C ASN A 5 -3.25 9.91 0.51
N GLU A 6 -3.85 10.36 1.62
CA GLU A 6 -3.35 11.53 2.36
C GLU A 6 -2.00 11.24 3.00
N ASP A 7 -1.88 10.10 3.69
CA ASP A 7 -0.60 9.66 4.26
C ASP A 7 0.51 9.55 3.21
N LEU A 8 0.18 9.06 2.01
CA LEU A 8 1.13 8.98 0.90
C LEU A 8 1.55 10.37 0.42
N ASN A 9 0.60 11.29 0.29
CA ASN A 9 0.87 12.66 -0.11
C ASN A 9 1.76 13.36 0.92
N THR A 10 1.41 13.27 2.21
CA THR A 10 2.19 13.83 3.33
C THR A 10 3.60 13.25 3.34
N PHE A 11 3.74 11.94 3.16
CA PHE A 11 5.05 11.30 3.07
C PHE A 11 5.89 11.84 1.92
N VAL A 12 5.28 12.02 0.73
CA VAL A 12 5.97 12.58 -0.44
C VAL A 12 6.37 14.04 -0.22
N THR A 13 5.56 14.84 0.47
CA THR A 13 5.87 16.25 0.75
C THR A 13 6.96 16.41 1.80
N GLU A 14 6.94 15.62 2.87
CA GLU A 14 7.81 15.82 4.04
C GLU A 14 9.18 15.14 3.91
N VAL A 15 9.27 14.01 3.21
CA VAL A 15 10.52 13.23 3.16
C VAL A 15 11.43 13.73 2.04
N ASN A 16 12.68 14.12 2.34
CA ASN A 16 13.62 14.67 1.35
C ASN A 16 13.90 13.74 0.14
N SER A 17 13.85 12.42 0.31
CA SER A 17 13.99 11.44 -0.77
C SER A 17 12.98 10.31 -0.59
N PRO A 18 11.71 10.55 -0.96
CA PRO A 18 10.65 9.57 -0.71
C PRO A 18 10.90 8.35 -1.61
N THR A 19 10.81 7.17 -1.02
CA THR A 19 10.78 5.91 -1.75
C THR A 19 9.55 5.14 -1.34
N LEU A 20 8.96 4.42 -2.29
CA LEU A 20 7.79 3.60 -2.02
C LEU A 20 8.13 2.47 -1.03
N GLN A 21 9.36 1.95 -1.09
CA GLN A 21 9.85 0.98 -0.13
C GLN A 21 9.89 1.55 1.30
N ALA A 22 10.37 2.77 1.50
CA ALA A 22 10.39 3.40 2.82
C ALA A 22 8.97 3.64 3.34
N PHE A 23 8.06 4.10 2.48
CA PHE A 23 6.64 4.23 2.83
C PHE A 23 6.05 2.89 3.26
N ALA A 24 6.26 1.84 2.45
CA ALA A 24 5.77 0.50 2.73
C ALA A 24 6.36 -0.10 4.02
N SER A 25 7.62 0.22 4.32
CA SER A 25 8.31 -0.27 5.53
C SER A 25 7.74 0.31 6.81
N ASN A 26 7.33 1.56 6.78
CA ASN A 26 6.77 2.22 7.95
C ASN A 26 5.28 1.94 8.15
N ARG A 27 4.59 1.38 7.12
CA ARG A 27 3.12 1.29 7.09
C ARG A 27 2.61 -0.07 6.60
N VAL A 28 3.33 -1.14 6.92
CA VAL A 28 2.99 -2.52 6.47
C VAL A 28 1.55 -2.88 6.80
N GLU A 29 1.13 -2.67 8.05
CA GLU A 29 -0.20 -3.04 8.53
C GLU A 29 -1.30 -2.16 7.92
N GLN A 30 -1.07 -0.85 7.88
CA GLN A 30 -2.02 0.10 7.31
C GLN A 30 -2.21 -0.15 5.82
N ILE A 31 -1.13 -0.41 5.07
CA ILE A 31 -1.22 -0.72 3.64
C ILE A 31 -2.02 -2.00 3.42
N ALA A 32 -1.77 -3.05 4.20
CA ALA A 32 -2.55 -4.28 4.12
C ALA A 32 -4.04 -3.99 4.39
N GLN A 33 -4.35 -3.21 5.42
CA GLN A 33 -5.71 -2.81 5.76
C GLN A 33 -6.38 -1.99 4.65
N TRP A 34 -5.70 -0.96 4.14
CA TRP A 34 -6.19 -0.10 3.05
C TRP A 34 -6.38 -0.83 1.72
N THR A 35 -5.79 -2.03 1.59
CA THR A 35 -5.94 -2.87 0.41
C THR A 35 -6.87 -4.06 0.59
N ILE A 36 -7.50 -4.24 1.76
CA ILE A 36 -8.46 -5.33 2.03
C ILE A 36 -9.56 -5.36 0.96
N ASP A 37 -10.23 -4.21 0.74
CA ASP A 37 -11.36 -4.10 -0.21
C ASP A 37 -10.93 -3.95 -1.67
N GLN A 38 -9.64 -4.11 -1.97
CA GLN A 38 -9.11 -4.00 -3.32
C GLN A 38 -8.98 -5.37 -3.97
N SER A 39 -9.26 -5.44 -5.27
CA SER A 39 -9.18 -6.66 -6.07
C SER A 39 -7.74 -7.18 -6.30
N CYS A 40 -6.72 -6.51 -5.78
CA CYS A 40 -5.32 -6.93 -5.86
C CYS A 40 -4.99 -8.01 -4.82
N ASN A 41 -4.71 -9.24 -5.25
CA ASN A 41 -4.54 -10.39 -4.36
C ASN A 41 -3.10 -10.89 -4.27
N THR A 42 -2.26 -10.48 -5.22
CA THR A 42 -0.83 -10.79 -5.22
C THR A 42 -0.01 -9.61 -4.71
N ASP A 43 1.19 -9.89 -4.24
CA ASP A 43 2.16 -8.86 -3.86
C ASP A 43 2.48 -7.92 -5.03
N ALA A 44 2.64 -8.47 -6.23
CA ALA A 44 2.88 -7.69 -7.46
C ALA A 44 1.71 -6.73 -7.77
N GLU A 45 0.47 -7.15 -7.62
CA GLU A 45 -0.69 -6.29 -7.84
C GLU A 45 -0.79 -5.18 -6.78
N ILE A 46 -0.54 -5.52 -5.51
CA ILE A 46 -0.52 -4.54 -4.42
C ILE A 46 0.60 -3.52 -4.66
N PHE A 47 1.80 -3.98 -5.02
CA PHE A 47 2.91 -3.10 -5.39
C PHE A 47 2.53 -2.18 -6.55
N ASN A 48 2.00 -2.72 -7.65
CA ASN A 48 1.63 -1.94 -8.83
C ASN A 48 0.57 -0.88 -8.50
N LEU A 49 -0.39 -1.23 -7.64
CA LEU A 49 -1.42 -0.32 -7.18
C LEU A 49 -0.84 0.88 -6.43
N TRP A 50 0.03 0.63 -5.44
CA TRP A 50 0.68 1.68 -4.66
C TRP A 50 1.74 2.45 -5.45
N HIS A 51 2.43 1.78 -6.37
CA HIS A 51 3.40 2.40 -7.26
C HIS A 51 2.77 3.46 -8.16
N LYS A 52 1.63 3.16 -8.79
CA LYS A 52 0.88 4.13 -9.59
C LYS A 52 0.49 5.36 -8.77
N ARG A 53 0.05 5.16 -7.53
CA ARG A 53 -0.33 6.27 -6.63
C ARG A 53 0.86 7.09 -6.20
N PHE A 54 1.96 6.44 -5.87
CA PHE A 54 3.19 7.09 -5.47
C PHE A 54 3.78 7.94 -6.60
N VAL A 55 3.82 7.42 -7.82
CA VAL A 55 4.21 8.17 -9.01
C VAL A 55 3.29 9.37 -9.24
N LYS A 56 1.98 9.20 -9.09
CA LYS A 56 1.02 10.31 -9.22
C LYS A 56 1.25 11.38 -8.15
N SER A 57 1.47 10.98 -6.89
CA SER A 57 1.78 11.91 -5.79
C SER A 57 3.09 12.65 -6.05
N LEU A 58 4.13 11.96 -6.50
CA LEU A 58 5.39 12.59 -6.88
C LEU A 58 5.21 13.61 -7.99
N ALA A 59 4.47 13.27 -9.05
CA ALA A 59 4.23 14.19 -10.16
C ALA A 59 3.46 15.46 -9.73
N ILE A 60 2.61 15.37 -8.71
CA ILE A 60 1.82 16.50 -8.20
C ILE A 60 2.64 17.36 -7.25
N PHE A 61 3.30 16.75 -6.26
CA PHE A 61 3.91 17.47 -5.15
C PHE A 61 5.41 17.71 -5.30
N ARG A 62 6.09 16.95 -6.16
CA ARG A 62 7.52 17.05 -6.45
C ARG A 62 7.87 16.74 -7.91
N PRO A 63 7.30 17.50 -8.88
CA PRO A 63 7.53 17.29 -10.31
C PRO A 63 9.02 17.36 -10.71
N GLU A 64 9.83 18.07 -9.93
CA GLU A 64 11.28 18.22 -10.13
C GLU A 64 12.11 16.99 -9.73
N THR A 65 11.53 16.02 -9.01
CA THR A 65 12.27 14.85 -8.54
C THR A 65 12.29 13.76 -9.61
N GLN A 66 13.48 13.31 -10.01
CA GLN A 66 13.59 12.13 -10.88
C GLN A 66 13.02 10.90 -10.17
N ILE A 67 12.01 10.27 -10.77
CA ILE A 67 11.39 9.05 -10.23
C ILE A 67 12.46 7.95 -10.28
N LYS A 68 13.08 7.67 -9.13
CA LYS A 68 13.96 6.51 -9.00
C LYS A 68 13.12 5.25 -9.18
N LYS A 69 13.66 4.31 -9.98
CA LYS A 69 13.04 3.00 -10.23
C LYS A 69 12.75 2.34 -8.89
N GLN A 70 11.48 2.14 -8.59
CA GLN A 70 11.07 1.43 -7.39
C GLN A 70 11.28 -0.06 -7.62
N THR A 71 11.96 -0.73 -6.70
CA THR A 71 12.24 -2.17 -6.79
C THR A 71 11.24 -2.93 -5.95
N MET A 72 10.75 -4.04 -6.49
CA MET A 72 9.97 -5.00 -5.73
C MET A 72 10.81 -5.57 -4.59
N SER A 73 10.31 -5.48 -3.37
CA SER A 73 10.99 -5.98 -2.17
C SER A 73 10.11 -6.96 -1.41
N LYS A 74 10.73 -7.74 -0.51
CA LYS A 74 10.05 -8.76 0.31
C LYS A 74 8.88 -8.19 1.14
N ILE A 75 8.84 -6.87 1.35
CA ILE A 75 7.81 -6.24 2.13
C ILE A 75 6.41 -6.37 1.52
N TRP A 76 6.33 -6.39 0.20
CA TRP A 76 5.05 -6.55 -0.49
C TRP A 76 4.48 -7.95 -0.31
N THR A 77 5.35 -8.95 -0.20
CA THR A 77 4.96 -10.31 0.16
C THR A 77 4.41 -10.36 1.59
N ILE A 78 5.02 -9.62 2.53
CA ILE A 78 4.52 -9.50 3.91
C ILE A 78 3.15 -8.82 3.93
N ILE A 79 2.99 -7.71 3.20
CA ILE A 79 1.73 -6.98 3.07
C ILE A 79 0.63 -7.86 2.47
N ALA A 80 0.93 -8.59 1.39
CA ALA A 80 -0.03 -9.51 0.76
C ALA A 80 -0.46 -10.62 1.73
N THR A 81 0.49 -11.21 2.45
CA THR A 81 0.21 -12.23 3.47
C THR A 81 -0.68 -11.67 4.57
N LEU A 82 -0.41 -10.44 5.03
CA LEU A 82 -1.18 -9.78 6.07
C LEU A 82 -2.61 -9.45 5.60
N LYS A 83 -2.77 -8.92 4.38
CA LYS A 83 -4.07 -8.69 3.75
C LYS A 83 -4.90 -9.98 3.75
N THR A 84 -4.32 -11.09 3.27
CA THR A 84 -5.00 -12.39 3.22
C THR A 84 -5.44 -12.87 4.61
N LYS A 85 -4.60 -12.68 5.63
CA LYS A 85 -4.97 -13.00 7.02
C LYS A 85 -6.13 -12.14 7.51
N MET A 86 -6.11 -10.83 7.25
CA MET A 86 -7.17 -9.91 7.65
C MET A 86 -8.51 -10.25 6.97
N VAL A 87 -8.49 -10.55 5.67
CA VAL A 87 -9.69 -10.99 4.93
C VAL A 87 -10.24 -12.30 5.50
N SER A 88 -9.37 -13.28 5.78
CA SER A 88 -9.76 -14.56 6.37
C SER A 88 -10.37 -14.40 7.76
N MET A 89 -9.79 -13.56 8.62
CA MET A 89 -10.34 -13.26 9.95
C MET A 89 -11.69 -12.55 9.83
N GLY A 90 -11.85 -11.57 8.92
CA GLY A 90 -13.14 -10.93 8.66
C GLY A 90 -14.22 -11.89 8.16
N ALA A 91 -13.85 -12.83 7.29
CA ALA A 91 -14.76 -13.87 6.80
C ALA A 91 -15.16 -14.88 7.90
N PHE A 92 -14.25 -15.20 8.83
CA PHE A 92 -14.51 -16.10 9.95
C PHE A 92 -15.61 -15.58 10.88
N TRP A 93 -15.68 -14.26 11.11
CA TRP A 93 -16.75 -13.65 11.90
C TRP A 93 -18.11 -13.73 11.19
N ILE A 94 -18.16 -13.56 9.87
CA ILE A 94 -19.42 -13.65 9.11
C ILE A 94 -19.99 -15.07 9.16
N ALA A 95 -19.14 -16.10 9.11
CA ALA A 95 -19.58 -17.49 9.19
C ALA A 95 -20.17 -17.88 10.55
N PHE A 96 -19.76 -17.22 11.65
CA PHE A 96 -20.20 -17.59 13.01
C PHE A 96 -21.57 -17.03 13.40
N PHE A 97 -22.07 -16.00 12.70
CA PHE A 97 -23.39 -15.39 12.98
C PHE A 97 -24.55 -15.98 12.17
N PHE A 98 -24.28 -16.94 11.28
CA PHE A 98 -25.29 -17.62 10.44
C PHE A 98 -25.57 -19.07 10.86
N PHE A 99 -25.21 -19.47 12.09
CA PHE A 99 -25.51 -20.80 12.63
C PHE A 99 -26.23 -20.71 13.98
#